data_AF-B7R1Q8-F1
#
_entry.id   AF-B7R1Q8-F1
#
_cell.length_a   1.000
_cell.length_b   1.000
_cell.length_c   1.000
_cell.angle_alpha   90.00
_cell.angle_beta   90.00
_cell.angle_gamma   90.00
#
_symmetry.space_group_name_H-M   'P 1'
#
loop_
_entity.id
_entity.type
_entity.pdbx_description
1 polymer ?
#
loop_
_entity_poly.entity_id
_entity_poly.type
_entity_poly.pdbx_seq_one_letter_code
_entity_poly.pdbx_strand_id
1 'polypeptide(L)'
;MRKLFGLLLIGVLLLSVFGAGCINTGTTSQSGTSSTPATTPSSTHTPGPQGGNGQGAGSGGPQGEQGQIPIAVNENGTVGIDELREYVESIPAGELTQEEKDGLLYMVEEEKLAHDVYTKLYEKWGLQIFKNIADSESTHINAVRLLLDKYGLTDPTKDEGIGEFQNPDIQKLYDQLIEMGMKSEIDALKVGALIEETDIKDLQERIDQTNKVDIITVYENLMAGSRNHLRAFVGQLESRGVTYTPQVLSEDEFYSILNSPMETGTTKAQPPASDTIPVVTDENGTVNTTELQEFINSTAGGQLTQKEIDGLLYMVEEEKLAHDVYVTLYEKWGLQIFNNIAQSESTHVNAVRSLLEKYNLTDPTANEPVGVFTNPDLQALYNQLIEQGSKSEIDALKVGALIEETDIIDLQERIDQTDKLDIIAVYENLMKGSRNHLRAFVKTLANYGVTYEPQLLSEDEYEAIVGTAMETGGGNGHGG
;
A
#
# COMPACT_ATOMS: atom_id res chain seq x y z
N MET A 1 -19.04 -15.03 25.45
CA MET A 1 -19.37 -13.63 25.08
C MET A 1 -18.07 -12.85 25.03
N ARG A 2 -17.29 -13.03 23.96
CA ARG A 2 -16.09 -12.24 23.65
C ARG A 2 -16.38 -11.61 22.30
N LYS A 3 -16.17 -10.30 22.24
CA LYS A 3 -16.67 -9.39 21.22
C LYS A 3 -15.91 -9.65 19.91
N LEU A 4 -16.60 -10.13 18.87
CA LEU A 4 -16.15 -9.95 17.50
C LEU A 4 -16.24 -8.44 17.22
N PHE A 5 -15.09 -7.77 17.16
CA PHE A 5 -14.97 -6.46 16.54
C PHE A 5 -14.45 -6.70 15.12
N GLY A 6 -15.33 -7.14 14.23
CA GLY A 6 -15.25 -6.79 12.81
C GLY A 6 -16.29 -5.70 12.61
N LEU A 7 -15.85 -4.50 12.25
CA LEU A 7 -16.69 -3.32 12.23
C LEU A 7 -17.79 -3.48 11.18
N LEU A 8 -19.02 -3.63 11.66
CA LEU A 8 -20.25 -3.35 10.92
C LEU A 8 -20.33 -1.84 10.59
N LEU A 9 -19.45 -1.32 9.71
CA LEU A 9 -19.41 0.10 9.32
C LEU A 9 -20.67 0.51 8.56
N ILE A 10 -21.27 -0.40 7.80
CA ILE A 10 -22.48 -0.13 7.00
C ILE A 10 -23.74 0.02 7.88
N GLY A 11 -23.81 -0.67 9.03
CA GLY A 11 -25.00 -0.63 9.88
C GLY A 11 -25.26 0.71 10.59
N VAL A 12 -24.21 1.54 10.76
CA VAL A 12 -24.30 2.86 11.43
C VAL A 12 -24.43 4.01 10.43
N LEU A 13 -23.81 3.92 9.24
CA LEU A 13 -23.87 4.99 8.24
C LEU A 13 -25.25 5.14 7.56
N LEU A 14 -25.99 4.04 7.39
CA LEU A 14 -27.24 3.99 6.61
C LEU A 14 -28.44 4.77 7.19
N LEU A 15 -28.33 5.31 8.41
CA LEU A 15 -29.39 6.14 9.01
C LEU A 15 -29.29 7.63 8.67
N SER A 16 -28.21 8.08 8.00
CA SER A 16 -27.91 9.51 7.86
C SER A 16 -27.97 10.07 6.44
N VAL A 17 -28.12 9.25 5.40
CA VAL A 17 -28.13 9.71 4.00
C VAL A 17 -29.45 9.29 3.35
N PHE A 18 -30.05 10.17 2.55
CA PHE A 18 -31.37 10.06 1.90
C PHE A 18 -32.57 10.65 2.67
N GLY A 19 -32.38 11.86 3.19
CA GLY A 19 -33.47 12.77 3.56
C GLY A 19 -33.31 14.16 2.93
N ALA A 20 -33.40 14.29 1.60
CA ALA A 20 -33.70 15.58 0.95
C ALA A 20 -34.09 15.41 -0.53
N GLY A 21 -35.33 15.03 -0.78
CA GLY A 21 -35.99 15.45 -2.01
C GLY A 21 -36.53 16.87 -1.83
N CYS A 22 -36.25 17.77 -2.76
CA CYS A 22 -37.18 18.81 -3.20
C CYS A 22 -36.78 19.35 -4.58
N ILE A 23 -37.70 19.14 -5.51
CA ILE A 23 -37.81 19.73 -6.85
C ILE A 23 -37.88 21.25 -6.72
N ASN A 24 -37.18 21.99 -7.58
CA ASN A 24 -37.51 23.40 -7.83
C ASN A 24 -37.80 23.61 -9.32
N THR A 25 -39.09 23.77 -9.63
CA THR A 25 -39.58 24.27 -10.91
C THR A 25 -39.71 25.79 -10.81
N GLY A 26 -38.96 26.52 -11.64
CA GLY A 26 -38.93 27.99 -11.66
C GLY A 26 -38.77 28.56 -13.07
N THR A 27 -39.90 28.72 -13.72
CA THR A 27 -40.33 29.55 -14.87
C THR A 27 -39.32 30.53 -15.54
N THR A 28 -39.31 30.40 -16.88
CA THR A 28 -39.02 31.33 -17.99
C THR A 28 -38.88 32.84 -17.73
N SER A 29 -37.92 33.45 -18.45
CA SER A 29 -38.10 34.73 -19.18
C SER A 29 -37.15 34.83 -20.38
N GLN A 30 -37.73 35.09 -21.55
CA GLN A 30 -37.09 35.36 -22.84
C GLN A 30 -36.58 36.81 -22.93
N SER A 31 -35.48 37.01 -23.68
CA SER A 31 -35.17 38.10 -24.64
C SER A 31 -33.65 38.27 -24.66
N GLY A 32 -32.92 38.36 -25.77
CA GLY A 32 -33.26 38.58 -27.17
C GLY A 32 -32.01 38.37 -28.03
N THR A 33 -32.25 38.44 -29.33
CA THR A 33 -31.43 38.08 -30.50
C THR A 33 -30.21 38.98 -30.78
N SER A 34 -29.11 38.41 -31.31
CA SER A 34 -28.44 38.92 -32.53
C SER A 34 -27.38 37.95 -33.11
N SER A 35 -27.56 37.66 -34.39
CA SER A 35 -26.79 37.02 -35.47
C SER A 35 -25.24 37.05 -35.52
N THR A 36 -24.63 35.87 -35.75
CA THR A 36 -23.70 35.36 -36.83
C THR A 36 -22.86 36.35 -37.71
N PRO A 37 -21.75 35.95 -38.40
CA PRO A 37 -21.30 34.57 -38.72
C PRO A 37 -19.78 34.22 -38.79
N ALA A 38 -19.55 32.90 -38.71
CA ALA A 38 -18.64 32.01 -39.48
C ALA A 38 -17.23 32.45 -39.95
N THR A 39 -16.24 31.59 -39.67
CA THR A 39 -15.30 31.07 -40.68
C THR A 39 -14.71 29.72 -40.24
N THR A 40 -14.98 28.67 -41.01
CA THR A 40 -14.15 27.46 -41.14
C THR A 40 -13.04 27.73 -42.16
N PRO A 41 -11.96 26.95 -42.17
CA PRO A 41 -11.70 26.20 -43.39
C PRO A 41 -11.41 24.71 -43.16
N SER A 42 -11.72 23.99 -44.23
CA SER A 42 -11.73 22.54 -44.43
C SER A 42 -10.43 22.02 -45.04
N SER A 43 -10.31 20.69 -45.04
CA SER A 43 -9.52 19.81 -45.93
C SER A 43 -8.26 19.20 -45.28
N THR A 44 -7.95 17.91 -45.37
CA THR A 44 -8.18 16.94 -46.47
C THR A 44 -8.22 15.47 -45.99
N HIS A 45 -8.92 14.66 -46.80
CA HIS A 45 -9.10 13.21 -46.85
C HIS A 45 -7.82 12.34 -47.05
N THR A 46 -7.74 11.23 -46.26
CA THR A 46 -7.47 9.76 -46.56
C THR A 46 -6.39 9.31 -47.57
N PRO A 47 -5.84 8.06 -47.53
CA PRO A 47 -6.39 6.81 -46.94
C PRO A 47 -5.41 5.90 -46.17
N GLY A 48 -5.95 4.93 -45.43
CA GLY A 48 -5.19 3.83 -44.83
C GLY A 48 -4.80 2.72 -45.82
N PRO A 49 -4.21 1.63 -45.31
CA PRO A 49 -4.67 0.31 -45.73
C PRO A 49 -4.91 -0.67 -44.57
N GLN A 50 -5.83 -1.60 -44.85
CA GLN A 50 -6.23 -2.75 -44.06
C GLN A 50 -5.13 -3.81 -43.91
N GLY A 51 -5.25 -4.61 -42.85
CA GLY A 51 -5.24 -6.06 -42.97
C GLY A 51 -4.01 -6.78 -42.40
N GLY A 52 -4.24 -7.49 -41.30
CA GLY A 52 -3.26 -8.43 -40.74
C GLY A 52 -3.80 -9.20 -39.55
N ASN A 53 -4.77 -10.09 -39.78
CA ASN A 53 -5.10 -11.17 -38.84
C ASN A 53 -3.86 -12.07 -38.71
N GLY A 54 -3.24 -12.08 -37.52
CA GLY A 54 -2.19 -13.01 -37.14
C GLY A 54 -2.55 -13.71 -35.84
N GLN A 55 -3.21 -14.86 -35.94
CA GLN A 55 -3.27 -15.85 -34.86
C GLN A 55 -1.85 -16.38 -34.64
N GLY A 56 -1.17 -15.88 -33.61
CA GLY A 56 0.09 -16.41 -33.12
C GLY A 56 -0.15 -17.25 -31.88
N ALA A 57 -0.26 -18.56 -32.05
CA ALA A 57 -0.15 -19.51 -30.94
C ALA A 57 1.32 -19.52 -30.48
N GLY A 58 1.60 -18.75 -29.43
CA GLY A 58 2.89 -18.74 -28.72
C GLY A 58 2.77 -19.58 -27.46
N SER A 59 2.97 -20.90 -27.59
CA SER A 59 3.23 -21.78 -26.46
C SER A 59 4.65 -21.51 -25.94
N GLY A 60 4.77 -20.58 -25.00
CA GLY A 60 5.95 -20.42 -24.14
C GLY A 60 5.49 -20.64 -22.71
N GLY A 61 5.78 -21.80 -22.13
CA GLY A 61 5.58 -22.02 -20.70
C GLY A 61 6.55 -21.12 -19.91
N PRO A 62 6.14 -20.51 -18.79
CA PRO A 62 7.07 -19.78 -17.95
C PRO A 62 7.93 -20.80 -17.20
N GLN A 63 9.25 -20.66 -17.31
CA GLN A 63 10.16 -21.13 -16.28
C GLN A 63 9.91 -20.23 -15.07
N GLY A 64 9.36 -20.80 -13.99
CA GLY A 64 9.05 -20.07 -12.78
C GLY A 64 10.29 -19.40 -12.19
N GLU A 65 10.30 -18.08 -12.19
CA GLU A 65 11.17 -17.28 -11.32
C GLU A 65 10.60 -17.39 -9.90
N GLN A 66 11.18 -18.30 -9.12
CA GLN A 66 10.83 -18.48 -7.71
C GLN A 66 11.28 -17.25 -6.91
N GLY A 67 10.33 -16.37 -6.60
CA GLY A 67 10.58 -15.21 -5.73
C GLY A 67 9.67 -14.00 -5.93
N GLN A 68 8.83 -13.97 -6.97
CA GLN A 68 7.91 -12.87 -7.23
C GLN A 68 6.58 -13.08 -6.49
N ILE A 69 6.05 -12.04 -5.81
CA ILE A 69 4.67 -12.03 -5.30
C ILE A 69 3.75 -11.97 -6.53
N PRO A 70 2.93 -13.00 -6.81
CA PRO A 70 2.04 -12.94 -7.95
C PRO A 70 0.86 -12.02 -7.61
N ILE A 71 0.93 -10.75 -8.00
CA ILE A 71 -0.29 -9.96 -8.20
C ILE A 71 -0.74 -10.23 -9.62
N ALA A 72 -1.83 -10.98 -9.79
CA ALA A 72 -2.32 -11.44 -11.08
C ALA A 72 -3.69 -10.83 -11.37
N VAL A 73 -3.81 -9.51 -11.31
CA VAL A 73 -5.10 -8.81 -11.50
C VAL A 73 -5.19 -8.24 -12.91
N ASN A 74 -6.36 -8.34 -13.54
CA ASN A 74 -6.63 -7.68 -14.83
C ASN A 74 -7.46 -6.39 -14.66
N GLU A 75 -7.72 -5.67 -15.75
CA GLU A 75 -8.49 -4.42 -15.75
C GLU A 75 -9.93 -4.53 -15.20
N ASN A 76 -10.49 -5.75 -15.14
CA ASN A 76 -11.81 -6.01 -14.55
C ASN A 76 -11.70 -6.46 -13.08
N GLY A 77 -10.51 -6.41 -12.49
CA GLY A 77 -10.22 -6.89 -11.14
C GLY A 77 -10.07 -8.40 -11.01
N THR A 78 -10.10 -9.17 -12.11
CA THR A 78 -10.07 -10.64 -12.03
C THR A 78 -8.70 -11.14 -11.57
N VAL A 79 -8.68 -12.00 -10.56
CA VAL A 79 -7.47 -12.61 -10.01
C VAL A 79 -7.09 -13.88 -10.78
N GLY A 80 -5.84 -13.95 -11.21
CA GLY A 80 -5.21 -15.10 -11.87
C GLY A 80 -4.92 -16.21 -10.86
N ILE A 81 -5.82 -17.20 -10.82
CA ILE A 81 -5.79 -18.25 -9.81
C ILE A 81 -4.61 -19.22 -9.97
N ASP A 82 -4.14 -19.46 -11.19
CA ASP A 82 -3.13 -20.50 -11.42
C ASP A 82 -1.75 -20.07 -10.88
N GLU A 83 -1.32 -18.83 -11.14
CA GLU A 83 -0.08 -18.28 -10.57
C GLU A 83 -0.17 -18.12 -9.06
N LEU A 84 -1.32 -17.64 -8.56
CA LEU A 84 -1.55 -17.46 -7.13
C LEU A 84 -1.55 -18.80 -6.38
N ARG A 85 -2.11 -19.86 -6.96
CA ARG A 85 -2.10 -21.21 -6.39
C ARG A 85 -0.68 -21.73 -6.23
N GLU A 86 0.16 -21.63 -7.25
CA GLU A 86 1.55 -22.12 -7.18
C GLU A 86 2.32 -21.42 -6.05
N TYR A 87 2.16 -20.10 -5.90
CA TYR A 87 2.78 -19.33 -4.82
C TYR A 87 2.25 -19.75 -3.45
N VAL A 88 0.93 -19.80 -3.27
CA VAL A 88 0.29 -20.19 -2.00
C VAL A 88 0.72 -21.60 -1.61
N GLU A 89 0.78 -22.55 -2.53
CA GLU A 89 1.22 -23.92 -2.27
C GLU A 89 2.72 -24.04 -1.98
N SER A 90 3.54 -23.09 -2.46
CA SER A 90 4.99 -23.09 -2.21
C SER A 90 5.36 -22.75 -0.75
N ILE A 91 4.48 -22.03 -0.05
CA ILE A 91 4.70 -21.61 1.33
C ILE A 91 4.20 -22.71 2.29
N PRO A 92 5.02 -23.23 3.22
CA PRO A 92 4.55 -24.21 4.20
C PRO A 92 3.39 -23.67 5.05
N ALA A 93 2.36 -24.49 5.29
CA ALA A 93 1.25 -24.11 6.15
C ALA A 93 1.72 -24.01 7.62
N GLY A 94 1.66 -22.80 8.19
CA GLY A 94 1.86 -22.55 9.62
C GLY A 94 0.57 -22.74 10.44
N GLU A 95 0.67 -22.60 11.77
CA GLU A 95 -0.54 -22.54 12.60
C GLU A 95 -1.24 -21.18 12.44
N LEU A 96 -2.55 -21.20 12.19
CA LEU A 96 -3.38 -20.00 12.22
C LEU A 96 -3.77 -19.63 13.66
N THR A 97 -3.68 -18.34 13.96
CA THR A 97 -4.36 -17.69 15.10
C THR A 97 -5.89 -17.81 14.96
N GLN A 98 -6.64 -17.45 16.00
CA GLN A 98 -8.10 -17.47 15.89
C GLN A 98 -8.59 -16.33 14.99
N GLU A 99 -7.95 -15.17 15.08
CA GLU A 99 -8.22 -13.98 14.29
C GLU A 99 -8.03 -14.25 12.79
N GLU A 100 -6.94 -14.91 12.39
CA GLU A 100 -6.72 -15.32 10.99
C GLU A 100 -7.78 -16.31 10.49
N LYS A 101 -8.21 -17.26 11.32
CA LYS A 101 -9.29 -18.20 10.95
C LYS A 101 -10.61 -17.47 10.74
N ASP A 102 -10.99 -16.64 11.71
CA ASP A 102 -12.23 -15.88 11.66
C ASP A 102 -12.21 -14.94 10.45
N GLY A 103 -11.05 -14.38 10.11
CA GLY A 103 -10.91 -13.52 8.94
C GLY A 103 -11.02 -14.22 7.61
N LEU A 104 -10.37 -15.38 7.43
CA LEU A 104 -10.51 -16.15 6.20
C LEU A 104 -11.96 -16.62 5.97
N LEU A 105 -12.66 -17.02 7.04
CA LEU A 105 -14.06 -17.43 6.96
C LEU A 105 -14.99 -16.25 6.65
N TYR A 106 -14.69 -15.06 7.16
CA TYR A 106 -15.45 -13.87 6.83
C TYR A 106 -15.22 -13.43 5.39
N MET A 107 -13.95 -13.33 4.94
CA MET A 107 -13.63 -12.84 3.59
C MET A 107 -14.28 -13.68 2.50
N VAL A 108 -14.30 -15.01 2.63
CA VAL A 108 -14.96 -15.84 1.61
C VAL A 108 -16.47 -15.57 1.53
N GLU A 109 -17.12 -15.23 2.64
CA GLU A 109 -18.54 -14.83 2.66
C GLU A 109 -18.76 -13.40 2.17
N GLU A 110 -17.82 -12.48 2.42
CA GLU A 110 -17.85 -11.10 1.93
C GLU A 110 -17.71 -11.03 0.40
N GLU A 111 -16.74 -11.75 -0.17
CA GLU A 111 -16.57 -11.87 -1.62
C GLU A 111 -17.80 -12.52 -2.27
N LYS A 112 -18.41 -13.50 -1.59
CA LYS A 112 -19.69 -14.06 -2.02
C LYS A 112 -20.84 -13.05 -1.94
N LEU A 113 -20.85 -12.17 -0.94
CA LEU A 113 -21.83 -11.10 -0.83
C LEU A 113 -21.72 -10.14 -2.01
N ALA A 114 -20.51 -9.70 -2.37
CA ALA A 114 -20.28 -8.87 -3.55
C ALA A 114 -20.80 -9.58 -4.82
N HIS A 115 -20.36 -10.83 -5.03
CA HIS A 115 -20.80 -11.67 -6.15
C HIS A 115 -22.33 -11.75 -6.27
N ASP A 116 -23.01 -12.06 -5.16
CA ASP A 116 -24.45 -12.31 -5.15
C ASP A 116 -25.24 -11.01 -5.34
N VAL A 117 -24.81 -9.91 -4.72
CA VAL A 117 -25.41 -8.59 -4.94
C VAL A 117 -25.29 -8.19 -6.40
N TYR A 118 -24.10 -8.31 -7.01
CA TYR A 118 -23.89 -7.96 -8.40
C TYR A 118 -24.67 -8.86 -9.36
N THR A 119 -24.75 -10.15 -9.08
CA THR A 119 -25.60 -11.06 -9.84
C THR A 119 -27.06 -10.61 -9.81
N LYS A 120 -27.60 -10.25 -8.64
CA LYS A 120 -28.98 -9.75 -8.51
C LYS A 120 -29.22 -8.39 -9.15
N LEU A 121 -28.27 -7.47 -9.02
CA LEU A 121 -28.38 -6.15 -9.65
C LEU A 121 -28.24 -6.24 -11.18
N TYR A 122 -27.45 -7.19 -11.70
CA TYR A 122 -27.42 -7.50 -13.12
C TYR A 122 -28.76 -8.05 -13.62
N GLU A 123 -29.36 -9.03 -12.92
CA GLU A 123 -30.68 -9.57 -13.25
C GLU A 123 -31.74 -8.46 -13.34
N LYS A 124 -31.66 -7.47 -12.44
CA LYS A 124 -32.61 -6.36 -12.36
C LYS A 124 -32.40 -5.30 -13.43
N TRP A 125 -31.17 -4.80 -13.57
CA TRP A 125 -30.86 -3.59 -14.33
C TRP A 125 -30.21 -3.87 -15.68
N GLY A 126 -29.65 -5.06 -15.88
CA GLY A 126 -28.98 -5.46 -17.13
C GLY A 126 -27.71 -4.68 -17.44
N LEU A 127 -27.13 -3.96 -16.46
CA LEU A 127 -25.87 -3.23 -16.67
C LEU A 127 -24.69 -4.19 -16.70
N GLN A 128 -23.93 -4.19 -17.80
CA GLN A 128 -22.83 -5.11 -18.02
C GLN A 128 -21.74 -5.06 -16.94
N ILE A 129 -21.54 -3.90 -16.29
CA ILE A 129 -20.58 -3.76 -15.18
C ILE A 129 -20.84 -4.77 -14.06
N PHE A 130 -22.10 -4.97 -13.65
CA PHE A 130 -22.44 -5.91 -12.58
C PHE A 130 -22.12 -7.35 -12.98
N LYS A 131 -22.35 -7.72 -14.25
CA LYS A 131 -21.99 -9.06 -14.72
C LYS A 131 -20.46 -9.24 -14.73
N ASN A 132 -19.73 -8.28 -15.28
CA ASN A 132 -18.27 -8.39 -15.37
C ASN A 132 -17.62 -8.49 -13.99
N ILE A 133 -18.10 -7.68 -13.04
CA ILE A 133 -17.56 -7.66 -11.68
C ILE A 133 -18.01 -8.91 -10.90
N ALA A 134 -19.26 -9.38 -11.03
CA ALA A 134 -19.65 -10.68 -10.46
C ALA A 134 -18.78 -11.85 -10.99
N ASP A 135 -18.45 -11.85 -12.28
CA ASP A 135 -17.52 -12.82 -12.85
C ASP A 135 -16.10 -12.70 -12.22
N SER A 136 -15.69 -11.49 -11.85
CA SER A 136 -14.45 -11.21 -11.09
C SER A 136 -14.52 -11.72 -9.65
N GLU A 137 -15.59 -11.44 -8.93
CA GLU A 137 -15.78 -11.90 -7.53
C GLU A 137 -15.74 -13.42 -7.42
N SER A 138 -16.18 -14.13 -8.46
CA SER A 138 -16.02 -15.59 -8.52
C SER A 138 -14.54 -16.01 -8.41
N THR A 139 -13.61 -15.20 -8.93
CA THR A 139 -12.18 -15.45 -8.78
C THR A 139 -11.68 -15.08 -7.39
N HIS A 140 -12.16 -14.00 -6.77
CA HIS A 140 -11.80 -13.65 -5.40
C HIS A 140 -12.21 -14.75 -4.40
N ILE A 141 -13.45 -15.23 -4.49
CA ILE A 141 -13.95 -16.36 -3.69
C ILE A 141 -13.02 -17.58 -3.85
N ASN A 142 -12.61 -17.89 -5.08
CA ASN A 142 -11.71 -19.01 -5.35
C ASN A 142 -10.30 -18.78 -4.79
N ALA A 143 -9.80 -17.54 -4.78
CA ALA A 143 -8.51 -17.19 -4.20
C ALA A 143 -8.52 -17.39 -2.68
N VAL A 144 -9.58 -16.96 -1.97
CA VAL A 144 -9.72 -17.22 -0.52
C VAL A 144 -9.85 -18.72 -0.25
N ARG A 145 -10.58 -19.47 -1.09
CA ARG A 145 -10.69 -20.94 -0.97
C ARG A 145 -9.35 -21.65 -1.05
N LEU A 146 -8.36 -21.14 -1.79
CA LEU A 146 -7.00 -21.71 -1.78
C LEU A 146 -6.42 -21.72 -0.36
N LEU A 147 -6.62 -20.64 0.41
CA LEU A 147 -6.17 -20.54 1.79
C LEU A 147 -7.01 -21.44 2.71
N LEU A 148 -8.33 -21.50 2.53
CA LEU A 148 -9.18 -22.40 3.31
C LEU A 148 -8.74 -23.86 3.14
N ASP A 149 -8.49 -24.28 1.90
CA ASP A 149 -8.01 -25.63 1.60
C ASP A 149 -6.61 -25.87 2.20
N LYS A 150 -5.68 -24.91 2.01
CA LYS A 150 -4.32 -24.98 2.56
C LYS A 150 -4.29 -25.16 4.07
N TYR A 151 -5.14 -24.42 4.78
CA TYR A 151 -5.21 -24.44 6.24
C TYR A 151 -6.24 -25.43 6.81
N GLY A 152 -6.92 -26.20 5.94
CA GLY A 152 -7.89 -27.21 6.35
C GLY A 152 -9.15 -26.64 7.03
N LEU A 153 -9.56 -25.43 6.66
CA LEU A 153 -10.77 -24.78 7.13
C LEU A 153 -11.98 -25.24 6.31
N THR A 154 -13.15 -25.35 6.95
CA THR A 154 -14.40 -25.68 6.23
C THR A 154 -14.97 -24.41 5.63
N ASP A 155 -15.13 -24.39 4.30
CA ASP A 155 -15.74 -23.27 3.57
C ASP A 155 -17.23 -23.09 3.94
N PRO A 156 -17.63 -21.96 4.55
CA PRO A 156 -19.01 -21.68 4.94
C PRO A 156 -19.93 -21.41 3.74
N THR A 157 -19.38 -21.17 2.55
CA THR A 157 -20.16 -20.81 1.35
C THR A 157 -20.52 -21.99 0.45
N LYS A 158 -19.91 -23.15 0.68
CA LYS A 158 -19.89 -24.28 -0.28
C LYS A 158 -21.28 -24.79 -0.67
N ASP A 159 -22.22 -24.78 0.27
CA ASP A 159 -23.57 -25.33 0.10
C ASP A 159 -24.65 -24.24 0.06
N GLU A 160 -24.26 -22.96 0.05
CA GLU A 160 -25.18 -21.82 0.13
C GLU A 160 -25.57 -21.30 -1.26
N GLY A 161 -26.86 -21.01 -1.47
CA GLY A 161 -27.37 -20.40 -2.70
C GLY A 161 -27.07 -18.89 -2.80
N ILE A 162 -27.50 -18.27 -3.91
CA ILE A 162 -27.40 -16.82 -4.09
C ILE A 162 -28.20 -16.12 -2.99
N GLY A 163 -27.55 -15.24 -2.25
CA GLY A 163 -28.15 -14.47 -1.17
C GLY A 163 -28.32 -15.23 0.15
N GLU A 164 -27.70 -16.41 0.29
CA GLU A 164 -27.68 -17.21 1.53
C GLU A 164 -26.28 -17.16 2.15
N PHE A 165 -26.20 -16.83 3.45
CA PHE A 165 -24.96 -16.71 4.21
C PHE A 165 -25.09 -17.36 5.59
N GLN A 166 -24.02 -17.99 6.07
CA GLN A 166 -23.97 -18.56 7.40
C GLN A 166 -23.73 -17.49 8.46
N ASN A 167 -22.94 -16.46 8.14
CA ASN A 167 -22.79 -15.31 9.01
C ASN A 167 -24.05 -14.42 8.97
N PRO A 168 -24.77 -14.26 10.10
CA PRO A 168 -26.01 -13.49 10.15
C PRO A 168 -25.82 -11.99 9.89
N ASP A 169 -24.63 -11.44 10.16
CA ASP A 169 -24.35 -10.04 9.90
C ASP A 169 -24.15 -9.80 8.39
N ILE A 170 -23.49 -10.72 7.69
CA ILE A 170 -23.36 -10.71 6.22
C ILE A 170 -24.73 -10.91 5.56
N GLN A 171 -25.55 -11.84 6.06
CA GLN A 171 -26.92 -12.02 5.56
C GLN A 171 -27.74 -10.73 5.66
N LYS A 172 -27.67 -10.05 6.80
CA LYS A 172 -28.37 -8.78 7.01
C LYS A 172 -27.84 -7.68 6.08
N LEU A 173 -26.53 -7.63 5.89
CA LEU A 173 -25.91 -6.67 4.99
C LEU A 173 -26.36 -6.89 3.54
N TYR A 174 -26.39 -8.14 3.08
CA TYR A 174 -26.90 -8.51 1.76
C TYR A 174 -28.34 -8.00 1.56
N ASP A 175 -29.24 -8.27 2.53
CA ASP A 175 -30.64 -7.84 2.45
C ASP A 175 -30.76 -6.31 2.32
N GLN A 176 -29.92 -5.57 3.05
CA GLN A 176 -29.88 -4.10 3.01
C GLN A 176 -29.36 -3.57 1.66
N LEU A 177 -28.28 -4.13 1.15
CA LEU A 177 -27.68 -3.72 -0.13
C LEU A 177 -28.62 -4.02 -1.30
N ILE A 178 -29.32 -5.15 -1.28
CA ILE A 178 -30.37 -5.46 -2.26
C ILE A 178 -31.53 -4.45 -2.16
N GLU A 179 -32.01 -4.15 -0.95
CA GLU A 179 -33.07 -3.15 -0.78
C GLU A 179 -32.66 -1.78 -1.35
N MET A 180 -31.42 -1.36 -1.15
CA MET A 180 -30.88 -0.13 -1.71
C MET A 180 -30.75 -0.18 -3.22
N GLY A 181 -30.06 -1.18 -3.75
CA GLY A 181 -29.74 -1.27 -5.17
C GLY A 181 -30.96 -1.54 -6.05
N MET A 182 -32.06 -2.04 -5.48
CA MET A 182 -33.31 -2.25 -6.22
C MET A 182 -34.14 -0.96 -6.41
N LYS A 183 -33.77 0.16 -5.79
CA LYS A 183 -34.50 1.44 -5.88
C LYS A 183 -34.35 2.10 -7.25
N SER A 184 -33.11 2.20 -7.76
CA SER A 184 -32.81 2.78 -9.07
C SER A 184 -31.48 2.27 -9.60
N GLU A 185 -31.25 2.45 -10.90
CA GLU A 185 -29.96 2.15 -11.54
C GLU A 185 -28.79 2.91 -10.87
N ILE A 186 -29.01 4.16 -10.46
CA ILE A 186 -28.00 4.96 -9.75
C ILE A 186 -27.75 4.41 -8.35
N ASP A 187 -28.80 4.01 -7.62
CA ASP A 187 -28.64 3.41 -6.29
C ASP A 187 -27.90 2.06 -6.38
N ALA A 188 -28.12 1.29 -7.44
CA ALA A 188 -27.39 0.06 -7.70
C ALA A 188 -25.88 0.31 -7.91
N LEU A 189 -25.52 1.33 -8.70
CA LEU A 189 -24.11 1.68 -8.92
C LEU A 189 -23.45 2.22 -7.65
N LYS A 190 -24.19 2.97 -6.82
CA LYS A 190 -23.72 3.42 -5.49
C LYS A 190 -23.52 2.26 -4.52
N VAL A 191 -24.39 1.25 -4.57
CA VAL A 191 -24.22 0.00 -3.81
C VAL A 191 -22.94 -0.71 -4.24
N GLY A 192 -22.64 -0.75 -5.54
CA GLY A 192 -21.34 -1.23 -6.03
C GLY A 192 -20.16 -0.50 -5.41
N ALA A 193 -20.09 0.82 -5.56
CA ALA A 193 -19.00 1.61 -4.97
C ALA A 193 -18.89 1.42 -3.44
N LEU A 194 -20.00 1.33 -2.71
CA LEU A 194 -20.00 1.11 -1.27
C LEU A 194 -19.44 -0.27 -0.87
N ILE A 195 -19.77 -1.31 -1.63
CA ILE A 195 -19.22 -2.65 -1.39
C ILE A 195 -17.71 -2.62 -1.56
N GLU A 196 -17.21 -2.04 -2.65
CA GLU A 196 -15.75 -1.99 -2.91
C GLU A 196 -14.99 -1.17 -1.87
N GLU A 197 -15.55 -0.05 -1.41
CA GLU A 197 -14.94 0.69 -0.30
C GLU A 197 -14.88 -0.13 0.99
N THR A 198 -15.91 -0.93 1.26
CA THR A 198 -15.97 -1.77 2.46
C THR A 198 -14.98 -2.91 2.35
N ASP A 199 -14.91 -3.56 1.20
CA ASP A 199 -13.99 -4.67 0.94
C ASP A 199 -12.54 -4.21 1.04
N ILE A 200 -12.18 -3.05 0.46
CA ILE A 200 -10.84 -2.44 0.63
C ILE A 200 -10.52 -2.22 2.12
N LYS A 201 -11.47 -1.70 2.89
CA LYS A 201 -11.26 -1.40 4.30
C LYS A 201 -11.10 -2.66 5.14
N ASP A 202 -11.95 -3.65 4.93
CA ASP A 202 -11.92 -4.92 5.65
C ASP A 202 -10.65 -5.71 5.29
N LEU A 203 -10.21 -5.67 4.03
CA LEU A 203 -8.93 -6.24 3.59
C LEU A 203 -7.75 -5.58 4.29
N GLN A 204 -7.66 -4.25 4.33
CA GLN A 204 -6.60 -3.53 5.07
C GLN A 204 -6.56 -3.95 6.53
N GLU A 205 -7.71 -3.91 7.22
CA GLU A 205 -7.77 -4.28 8.65
C GLU A 205 -7.35 -5.75 8.90
N ARG A 206 -7.61 -6.65 7.95
CA ARG A 206 -7.21 -8.07 8.06
C ARG A 206 -5.76 -8.31 7.75
N ILE A 207 -5.24 -7.59 6.76
CA ILE A 207 -3.85 -7.57 6.39
C ILE A 207 -3.01 -7.16 7.61
N ASP A 208 -3.45 -6.16 8.38
CA ASP A 208 -2.79 -5.71 9.63
C ASP A 208 -2.81 -6.76 10.76
N GLN A 209 -3.69 -7.75 10.67
CA GLN A 209 -3.90 -8.78 11.70
C GLN A 209 -3.12 -10.08 11.44
N THR A 210 -2.33 -10.14 10.35
CA THR A 210 -1.58 -11.34 10.00
C THR A 210 -0.15 -10.98 9.56
N ASN A 211 0.78 -11.88 9.80
CA ASN A 211 2.13 -11.83 9.23
C ASN A 211 2.37 -12.97 8.22
N LYS A 212 1.31 -13.73 7.87
CA LYS A 212 1.43 -14.86 6.95
C LYS A 212 1.39 -14.37 5.53
N VAL A 213 2.55 -14.42 4.89
CA VAL A 213 2.78 -13.93 3.52
C VAL A 213 1.87 -14.54 2.47
N ASP A 214 1.40 -15.78 2.64
CA ASP A 214 0.41 -16.38 1.73
C ASP A 214 -0.98 -15.76 1.88
N ILE A 215 -1.41 -15.46 3.12
CA ILE A 215 -2.68 -14.75 3.39
C ILE A 215 -2.60 -13.32 2.85
N ILE A 216 -1.53 -12.60 3.21
CA ILE A 216 -1.29 -11.23 2.77
C ILE A 216 -1.30 -11.15 1.24
N THR A 217 -0.62 -12.06 0.56
CA THR A 217 -0.56 -12.07 -0.91
C THR A 217 -1.94 -12.22 -1.55
N VAL A 218 -2.79 -13.09 -1.02
CA VAL A 218 -4.17 -13.24 -1.52
C VAL A 218 -4.97 -11.97 -1.24
N TYR A 219 -4.90 -11.41 -0.04
CA TYR A 219 -5.63 -10.19 0.30
C TYR A 219 -5.19 -8.97 -0.52
N GLU A 220 -3.90 -8.83 -0.83
CA GLU A 220 -3.41 -7.79 -1.74
C GLU A 220 -3.93 -7.95 -3.18
N ASN A 221 -4.05 -9.19 -3.66
CA ASN A 221 -4.65 -9.46 -4.96
C ASN A 221 -6.14 -9.09 -4.99
N LEU A 222 -6.88 -9.45 -3.94
CA LEU A 222 -8.28 -9.05 -3.78
C LEU A 222 -8.39 -7.53 -3.75
N MET A 223 -7.60 -6.85 -2.91
CA MET A 223 -7.66 -5.40 -2.73
C MET A 223 -7.35 -4.64 -4.03
N ALA A 224 -6.42 -5.12 -4.85
CA ALA A 224 -6.16 -4.58 -6.18
C ALA A 224 -7.38 -4.75 -7.13
N GLY A 225 -8.07 -5.90 -7.03
CA GLY A 225 -9.35 -6.15 -7.68
C GLY A 225 -10.42 -5.13 -7.28
N SER A 226 -10.65 -4.98 -5.97
CA SER A 226 -11.65 -4.08 -5.39
C SER A 226 -11.38 -2.61 -5.74
N ARG A 227 -10.10 -2.18 -5.77
CA ARG A 227 -9.73 -0.84 -6.27
C ARG A 227 -10.10 -0.62 -7.74
N ASN A 228 -9.90 -1.63 -8.59
CA ASN A 228 -10.33 -1.55 -10.00
C ASN A 228 -11.86 -1.50 -10.13
N HIS A 229 -12.58 -2.27 -9.33
CA HIS A 229 -14.05 -2.24 -9.27
C HIS A 229 -14.57 -0.89 -8.80
N LEU A 230 -13.95 -0.30 -7.77
CA LEU A 230 -14.30 1.03 -7.27
C LEU A 230 -14.14 2.09 -8.37
N ARG A 231 -13.00 2.10 -9.07
CA ARG A 231 -12.78 2.97 -10.25
C ARG A 231 -13.86 2.76 -11.31
N ALA A 232 -14.24 1.51 -11.58
CA ALA A 232 -15.26 1.19 -12.57
C ALA A 232 -16.67 1.70 -12.17
N PHE A 233 -17.09 1.47 -10.92
CA PHE A 233 -18.39 1.94 -10.43
C PHE A 233 -18.47 3.47 -10.37
N VAL A 234 -17.43 4.13 -9.85
CA VAL A 234 -17.38 5.59 -9.82
C VAL A 234 -17.36 6.16 -11.23
N GLY A 235 -16.58 5.59 -12.17
CA GLY A 235 -16.61 6.00 -13.57
C GLY A 235 -17.99 5.85 -14.23
N GLN A 236 -18.75 4.79 -13.89
CA GLN A 236 -20.14 4.63 -14.36
C GLN A 236 -21.08 5.69 -13.77
N LEU A 237 -20.90 6.08 -12.51
CA LEU A 237 -21.66 7.15 -11.86
C LEU A 237 -21.34 8.51 -12.49
N GLU A 238 -20.06 8.83 -12.69
CA GLU A 238 -19.61 10.07 -13.30
C GLU A 238 -20.09 10.22 -14.74
N SER A 239 -20.06 9.14 -15.53
CA SER A 239 -20.59 9.14 -16.91
C SER A 239 -22.10 9.43 -16.97
N ARG A 240 -22.81 9.28 -15.85
CA ARG A 240 -24.24 9.61 -15.67
C ARG A 240 -24.46 10.95 -14.98
N GLY A 241 -23.40 11.73 -14.76
CA GLY A 241 -23.44 13.03 -14.10
C GLY A 241 -23.69 12.94 -12.60
N VAL A 242 -23.36 11.81 -11.97
CA VAL A 242 -23.49 11.61 -10.52
C VAL A 242 -22.11 11.62 -9.89
N THR A 243 -21.87 12.57 -8.98
CA THR A 243 -20.70 12.56 -8.11
C THR A 243 -20.93 11.56 -6.98
N TYR A 244 -19.93 10.72 -6.72
CA TYR A 244 -19.88 9.83 -5.56
C TYR A 244 -19.03 10.47 -4.45
N THR A 245 -19.45 10.29 -3.20
CA THR A 245 -18.70 10.72 -2.02
C THR A 245 -18.39 9.46 -1.21
N PRO A 246 -17.13 9.22 -0.82
CA PRO A 246 -16.77 8.03 -0.06
C PRO A 246 -17.56 7.96 1.25
N GLN A 247 -17.92 6.74 1.61
CA GLN A 247 -18.73 6.43 2.79
C GLN A 247 -17.95 5.63 3.83
N VAL A 248 -16.91 4.91 3.41
CA VAL A 248 -16.10 4.06 4.28
C VAL A 248 -14.64 4.47 4.25
N LEU A 249 -14.08 4.69 3.06
CA LEU A 249 -12.70 5.15 2.92
C LEU A 249 -12.57 6.63 3.30
N SER A 250 -11.36 7.04 3.67
CA SER A 250 -11.06 8.47 3.83
C SER A 250 -11.12 9.18 2.46
N GLU A 251 -11.40 10.49 2.44
CA GLU A 251 -11.42 11.24 1.17
C GLU A 251 -10.07 11.17 0.44
N ASP A 252 -8.96 11.31 1.16
CA ASP A 252 -7.61 11.29 0.59
C ASP A 252 -7.30 9.95 -0.07
N GLU A 253 -7.59 8.85 0.63
CA GLU A 253 -7.39 7.49 0.12
C GLU A 253 -8.28 7.19 -1.09
N PHE A 254 -9.57 7.51 -0.99
CA PHE A 254 -10.52 7.34 -2.08
C PHE A 254 -10.07 8.07 -3.34
N TYR A 255 -9.65 9.33 -3.23
CA TYR A 255 -9.18 10.10 -4.38
C TYR A 255 -7.81 9.63 -4.88
N SER A 256 -6.94 9.12 -4.01
CA SER A 256 -5.69 8.47 -4.44
C SER A 256 -5.98 7.28 -5.37
N ILE A 257 -6.92 6.41 -4.98
CA ILE A 257 -7.34 5.26 -5.79
C ILE A 257 -7.91 5.72 -7.14
N LEU A 258 -8.82 6.71 -7.15
CA LEU A 258 -9.45 7.17 -8.39
C LEU A 258 -8.50 7.88 -9.35
N ASN A 259 -7.48 8.57 -8.83
CA ASN A 259 -6.52 9.31 -9.64
C ASN A 259 -5.34 8.45 -10.11
N SER A 260 -5.26 7.19 -9.67
CA SER A 260 -4.27 6.23 -10.16
C SER A 260 -4.80 5.42 -11.35
N PRO A 261 -3.92 4.83 -12.19
CA PRO A 261 -4.32 3.91 -13.24
C PRO A 261 -5.03 2.66 -12.69
N MET A 262 -5.77 1.97 -13.56
CA MET A 262 -6.19 0.59 -13.29
C MET A 262 -4.97 -0.30 -13.08
N GLU A 263 -5.06 -1.20 -12.10
CA GLU A 263 -4.02 -2.16 -11.77
C GLU A 263 -4.13 -3.36 -12.71
N THR A 264 -3.12 -3.61 -13.55
CA THR A 264 -3.18 -4.67 -14.58
C THR A 264 -1.86 -5.43 -14.71
N GLY A 265 -1.95 -6.76 -14.86
CA GLY A 265 -0.82 -7.65 -15.21
C GLY A 265 -0.08 -8.20 -13.99
N THR A 266 0.93 -9.06 -14.23
CA THR A 266 1.90 -9.54 -13.23
C THR A 266 2.96 -8.48 -12.87
N THR A 267 2.65 -7.20 -13.08
CA THR A 267 3.61 -6.12 -12.84
C THR A 267 3.71 -5.82 -11.36
N LYS A 268 4.95 -5.95 -10.87
CA LYS A 268 5.57 -5.37 -9.67
C LYS A 268 4.60 -4.66 -8.74
N ALA A 269 4.41 -5.26 -7.57
CA ALA A 269 3.84 -4.61 -6.42
C ALA A 269 4.45 -3.21 -6.27
N GLN A 270 3.60 -2.19 -6.27
CA GLN A 270 3.87 -1.10 -5.34
C GLN A 270 3.74 -1.71 -3.95
N PRO A 271 4.70 -1.49 -3.04
CA PRO A 271 4.60 -2.02 -1.69
C PRO A 271 3.24 -1.67 -1.10
N PRO A 272 2.66 -2.56 -0.28
CA PRO A 272 1.47 -2.24 0.47
C PRO A 272 1.67 -0.93 1.23
N ALA A 273 0.60 -0.17 1.42
CA ALA A 273 0.61 0.94 2.35
C ALA A 273 0.99 0.40 3.75
N SER A 274 2.25 0.58 4.14
CA SER A 274 2.90 0.59 5.47
C SER A 274 2.55 -0.44 6.57
N ASP A 275 1.49 -1.25 6.53
CA ASP A 275 0.99 -1.95 7.73
C ASP A 275 1.17 -3.49 7.77
N THR A 276 1.74 -4.11 6.72
CA THR A 276 2.13 -5.55 6.72
C THR A 276 3.58 -5.82 7.07
N ILE A 277 4.38 -4.77 7.02
CA ILE A 277 5.78 -4.82 7.37
C ILE A 277 5.85 -4.69 8.89
N PRO A 278 6.57 -5.58 9.59
CA PRO A 278 6.71 -5.45 11.04
C PRO A 278 7.35 -4.10 11.36
N VAL A 279 6.55 -3.15 11.83
CA VAL A 279 7.05 -1.82 12.22
C VAL A 279 7.55 -1.89 13.66
N VAL A 280 8.85 -2.16 13.80
CA VAL A 280 9.53 -2.43 15.07
C VAL A 280 10.52 -1.33 15.45
N THR A 281 10.32 -0.15 14.86
CA THR A 281 11.13 1.07 15.06
C THR A 281 10.50 1.96 16.12
N ASP A 282 11.22 2.32 17.18
CA ASP A 282 10.69 3.16 18.27
C ASP A 282 10.71 4.67 17.95
N GLU A 283 10.27 5.50 18.91
CA GLU A 283 10.25 6.97 18.76
C GLU A 283 11.64 7.60 18.65
N ASN A 284 12.72 6.90 19.00
CA ASN A 284 14.10 7.35 18.81
C ASN A 284 14.65 6.93 17.44
N GLY A 285 13.83 6.24 16.64
CA GLY A 285 14.21 5.62 15.38
C GLY A 285 14.93 4.27 15.56
N THR A 286 15.01 3.73 16.77
CA THR A 286 15.77 2.50 17.03
C THR A 286 14.99 1.29 16.56
N VAL A 287 15.60 0.49 15.69
CA VAL A 287 15.01 -0.72 15.12
C VAL A 287 15.23 -1.91 16.05
N ASN A 288 14.17 -2.62 16.43
CA ASN A 288 14.29 -3.91 17.11
C ASN A 288 14.74 -4.99 16.12
N THR A 289 16.05 -5.13 15.98
CA THR A 289 16.67 -6.07 15.04
C THR A 289 16.32 -7.53 15.31
N THR A 290 15.88 -7.90 16.52
CA THR A 290 15.49 -9.28 16.82
C THR A 290 14.15 -9.62 16.18
N GLU A 291 13.12 -8.80 16.39
CA GLU A 291 11.81 -9.00 15.78
C GLU A 291 11.87 -8.87 14.25
N LEU A 292 12.67 -7.92 13.75
CA LEU A 292 12.89 -7.77 12.31
C LEU A 292 13.62 -8.99 11.72
N GLN A 293 14.61 -9.54 12.43
CA GLN A 293 15.32 -10.75 11.99
C GLN A 293 14.38 -11.97 11.92
N GLU A 294 13.44 -12.12 12.85
CA GLU A 294 12.44 -13.19 12.79
C GLU A 294 11.61 -13.10 11.51
N PHE A 295 11.17 -11.89 11.13
CA PHE A 295 10.47 -11.66 9.88
C PHE A 295 11.35 -11.94 8.66
N ILE A 296 12.58 -11.40 8.63
CA ILE A 296 13.56 -11.66 7.56
C ILE A 296 13.77 -13.17 7.37
N ASN A 297 13.84 -13.95 8.44
CA ASN A 297 14.02 -15.40 8.37
C ASN A 297 12.76 -16.15 7.93
N SER A 298 11.58 -15.57 8.14
CA SER A 298 10.28 -16.17 7.77
C SER A 298 9.96 -16.06 6.28
N THR A 299 10.55 -15.08 5.58
CA THR A 299 10.32 -14.87 4.15
C THR A 299 11.23 -15.75 3.29
N ALA A 300 10.74 -16.21 2.15
CA ALA A 300 11.49 -17.05 1.23
C ALA A 300 12.75 -16.32 0.70
N GLY A 301 13.91 -16.99 0.75
CA GLY A 301 15.15 -16.48 0.16
C GLY A 301 15.18 -16.71 -1.36
N GLY A 302 14.77 -15.71 -2.14
CA GLY A 302 14.88 -15.70 -3.60
C GLY A 302 16.26 -15.25 -4.09
N GLN A 303 16.51 -15.35 -5.40
CA GLN A 303 17.70 -14.70 -5.98
C GLN A 303 17.53 -13.18 -5.98
N LEU A 304 18.59 -12.46 -5.60
CA LEU A 304 18.66 -11.02 -5.77
C LEU A 304 18.97 -10.65 -7.22
N THR A 305 18.34 -9.60 -7.70
CA THR A 305 18.75 -8.87 -8.90
C THR A 305 20.02 -8.06 -8.62
N GLN A 306 20.74 -7.66 -9.67
CA GLN A 306 21.93 -6.83 -9.49
C GLN A 306 21.60 -5.48 -8.83
N LYS A 307 20.43 -4.90 -9.12
CA LYS A 307 19.98 -3.65 -8.50
C LYS A 307 19.77 -3.81 -6.99
N GLU A 308 19.19 -4.93 -6.55
CA GLU A 308 19.02 -5.21 -5.12
C GLU A 308 20.37 -5.43 -4.42
N ILE A 309 21.32 -6.11 -5.09
CA ILE A 309 22.68 -6.28 -4.56
C ILE A 309 23.36 -4.91 -4.39
N ASP A 310 23.40 -4.09 -5.45
CA ASP A 310 23.98 -2.75 -5.42
C ASP A 310 23.27 -1.88 -4.37
N GLY A 311 21.94 -2.06 -4.27
CA GLY A 311 21.04 -1.45 -3.31
C GLY A 311 21.48 -1.68 -1.87
N LEU A 312 21.56 -2.95 -1.47
CA LEU A 312 21.90 -3.37 -0.11
C LEU A 312 23.34 -2.99 0.28
N LEU A 313 24.28 -3.12 -0.65
CA LEU A 313 25.69 -2.78 -0.41
C LEU A 313 25.88 -1.28 -0.20
N TYR A 314 25.12 -0.44 -0.92
CA TYR A 314 25.14 0.99 -0.70
C TYR A 314 24.46 1.37 0.62
N MET A 315 23.26 0.83 0.91
CA MET A 315 22.53 1.19 2.13
C MET A 315 23.32 0.88 3.40
N VAL A 316 24.01 -0.26 3.48
CA VAL A 316 24.81 -0.55 4.68
C VAL A 316 25.96 0.45 4.88
N GLU A 317 26.53 0.99 3.80
CA GLU A 317 27.56 2.04 3.87
C GLU A 317 26.96 3.42 4.16
N GLU A 318 25.75 3.72 3.68
CA GLU A 318 25.02 4.97 3.93
C GLU A 318 24.60 5.08 5.41
N GLU A 319 23.98 4.04 5.97
CA GLU A 319 23.64 3.99 7.40
C GLU A 319 24.91 4.09 8.28
N LYS A 320 26.03 3.50 7.82
CA LYS A 320 27.34 3.68 8.48
C LYS A 320 27.84 5.12 8.37
N LEU A 321 27.59 5.80 7.25
CA LEU A 321 27.96 7.20 7.06
C LEU A 321 27.20 8.08 8.05
N ALA A 322 25.89 7.91 8.18
CA ALA A 322 25.09 8.60 9.19
C ALA A 322 25.66 8.36 10.60
N HIS A 323 25.86 7.08 10.97
CA HIS A 323 26.47 6.69 12.24
C HIS A 323 27.81 7.41 12.50
N ASP A 324 28.74 7.32 11.55
CA ASP A 324 30.10 7.83 11.72
C ASP A 324 30.14 9.36 11.78
N VAL A 325 29.28 10.04 11.01
CA VAL A 325 29.12 11.50 11.10
C VAL A 325 28.62 11.88 12.49
N TYR A 326 27.61 11.18 13.02
CA TYR A 326 27.04 11.48 14.33
C TYR A 326 28.01 11.19 15.48
N VAL A 327 28.75 10.08 15.43
CA VAL A 327 29.84 9.82 16.39
C VAL A 327 30.86 10.95 16.37
N THR A 328 31.32 11.36 15.19
CA THR A 328 32.35 12.39 15.04
C THR A 328 31.85 13.78 15.50
N LEU A 329 30.62 14.14 15.17
CA LEU A 329 30.03 15.41 15.60
C LEU A 329 29.67 15.42 17.09
N TYR A 330 29.33 14.27 17.67
CA TYR A 330 29.19 14.12 19.12
C TYR A 330 30.52 14.35 19.84
N GLU A 331 31.61 13.73 19.39
CA GLU A 331 32.94 13.95 19.99
C GLU A 331 33.37 15.42 19.94
N LYS A 332 32.98 16.12 18.87
CA LYS A 332 33.33 17.53 18.67
C LYS A 332 32.51 18.49 19.53
N TRP A 333 31.19 18.32 19.54
CA TRP A 333 30.25 19.30 20.10
C TRP A 333 29.63 18.87 21.43
N GLY A 334 29.65 17.57 21.76
CA GLY A 334 29.06 17.02 22.98
C GLY A 334 27.53 17.10 23.02
N LEU A 335 26.86 17.33 21.88
CA LEU A 335 25.40 17.42 21.83
C LEU A 335 24.77 16.02 21.88
N GLN A 336 23.98 15.76 22.92
CA GLN A 336 23.43 14.43 23.21
C GLN A 336 22.59 13.84 22.05
N ILE A 337 21.96 14.68 21.23
CA ILE A 337 21.21 14.24 20.05
C ILE A 337 22.05 13.34 19.13
N PHE A 338 23.30 13.71 18.86
CA PHE A 338 24.18 12.93 18.00
C PHE A 338 24.52 11.57 18.60
N ASN A 339 24.76 11.50 19.91
CA ASN A 339 25.04 10.22 20.56
C ASN A 339 23.81 9.30 20.60
N ASN A 340 22.61 9.86 20.72
CA ASN A 340 21.38 9.09 20.72
C ASN A 340 21.08 8.53 19.32
N ILE A 341 21.15 9.38 18.30
CA ILE A 341 20.86 8.98 16.91
C ILE A 341 21.95 8.03 16.38
N ALA A 342 23.23 8.23 16.70
CA ALA A 342 24.27 7.25 16.37
C ALA A 342 24.00 5.85 16.93
N GLN A 343 23.37 5.73 18.10
CA GLN A 343 22.95 4.41 18.62
C GLN A 343 21.80 3.80 17.80
N SER A 344 20.91 4.64 17.29
CA SER A 344 19.87 4.25 16.35
C SER A 344 20.47 3.76 15.03
N GLU A 345 21.39 4.51 14.44
CA GLU A 345 22.07 4.12 13.19
C GLU A 345 22.82 2.80 13.32
N SER A 346 23.35 2.50 14.51
CA SER A 346 23.94 1.18 14.77
C SER A 346 22.92 0.05 14.57
N THR A 347 21.65 0.28 14.91
CA THR A 347 20.57 -0.70 14.66
C THR A 347 20.19 -0.77 13.19
N HIS A 348 20.21 0.34 12.47
CA HIS A 348 19.95 0.37 11.03
C HIS A 348 21.01 -0.42 10.24
N VAL A 349 22.30 -0.15 10.50
CA VAL A 349 23.42 -0.89 9.90
C VAL A 349 23.26 -2.40 10.17
N ASN A 350 22.88 -2.78 11.40
CA ASN A 350 22.67 -4.18 11.74
C ASN A 350 21.44 -4.79 11.03
N ALA A 351 20.37 -4.04 10.85
CA ALA A 351 19.20 -4.49 10.09
C ALA A 351 19.54 -4.77 8.62
N VAL A 352 20.34 -3.92 7.97
CA VAL A 352 20.81 -4.18 6.60
C VAL A 352 21.78 -5.38 6.57
N ARG A 353 22.68 -5.50 7.56
CA ARG A 353 23.57 -6.67 7.67
C ARG A 353 22.82 -7.99 7.76
N SER A 354 21.68 -8.03 8.45
CA SER A 354 20.80 -9.21 8.48
C SER A 354 20.38 -9.68 7.09
N LEU A 355 20.13 -8.75 6.16
CA LEU A 355 19.85 -9.07 4.75
C LEU A 355 21.10 -9.52 4.01
N LEU A 356 22.25 -8.86 4.23
CA LEU A 356 23.53 -9.29 3.63
C LEU A 356 23.87 -10.72 4.03
N GLU A 357 23.68 -11.08 5.29
CA GLU A 357 23.85 -12.45 5.79
C GLU A 357 22.87 -13.41 5.13
N LYS A 358 21.57 -13.09 5.10
CA LYS A 358 20.54 -13.92 4.47
C LYS A 358 20.87 -14.22 3.00
N TYR A 359 21.34 -13.23 2.26
CA TYR A 359 21.64 -13.33 0.84
C TYR A 359 23.10 -13.70 0.54
N ASN A 360 23.91 -14.00 1.56
CA ASN A 360 25.33 -14.34 1.45
C ASN A 360 26.17 -13.29 0.68
N LEU A 361 25.89 -12.00 0.92
CA LEU A 361 26.66 -10.88 0.40
C LEU A 361 27.79 -10.50 1.37
N THR A 362 28.94 -10.11 0.82
CA THR A 362 30.07 -9.60 1.64
C THR A 362 29.77 -8.17 2.07
N ASP A 363 29.74 -7.93 3.39
CA ASP A 363 29.57 -6.60 3.97
C ASP A 363 30.79 -5.70 3.70
N PRO A 364 30.65 -4.58 2.95
CA PRO A 364 31.74 -3.65 2.62
C PRO A 364 32.17 -2.79 3.81
N THR A 365 31.39 -2.78 4.90
CA THR A 365 31.68 -2.02 6.12
C THR A 365 32.43 -2.84 7.17
N ALA A 366 32.55 -4.15 6.97
CA ALA A 366 33.07 -5.05 7.97
C ALA A 366 34.53 -4.74 8.31
N ASN A 367 34.77 -4.35 9.58
CA ASN A 367 36.08 -3.95 10.12
C ASN A 367 36.63 -2.61 9.62
N GLU A 368 35.83 -1.80 8.91
CA GLU A 368 36.24 -0.46 8.54
C GLU A 368 36.12 0.50 9.74
N PRO A 369 37.13 1.34 10.02
CA PRO A 369 37.06 2.30 11.10
C PRO A 369 36.08 3.45 10.79
N VAL A 370 35.82 4.28 11.81
CA VAL A 370 34.98 5.48 11.68
C VAL A 370 35.53 6.37 10.55
N GLY A 371 34.65 6.76 9.64
CA GLY A 371 34.95 7.68 8.54
C GLY A 371 35.62 7.06 7.32
N VAL A 372 35.72 5.72 7.26
CA VAL A 372 36.26 4.99 6.11
C VAL A 372 35.17 4.21 5.39
N PHE A 373 35.09 4.38 4.06
CA PHE A 373 34.08 3.79 3.18
C PHE A 373 34.74 3.19 1.94
N THR A 374 34.20 2.06 1.48
CA THR A 374 34.58 1.40 0.23
C THR A 374 34.04 2.19 -0.96
N ASN A 375 32.81 2.68 -0.88
CA ASN A 375 32.23 3.54 -1.90
C ASN A 375 32.91 4.94 -1.90
N PRO A 376 33.55 5.35 -3.01
CA PRO A 376 34.27 6.62 -3.08
C PRO A 376 33.37 7.85 -2.98
N ASP A 377 32.10 7.75 -3.41
CA ASP A 377 31.15 8.86 -3.36
C ASP A 377 30.68 9.07 -1.91
N LEU A 378 30.38 8.00 -1.17
CA LEU A 378 30.09 8.08 0.27
C LEU A 378 31.30 8.56 1.07
N GLN A 379 32.52 8.15 0.70
CA GLN A 379 33.73 8.67 1.32
C GLN A 379 33.87 10.19 1.11
N ALA A 380 33.56 10.69 -0.08
CA ALA A 380 33.58 12.13 -0.37
C ALA A 380 32.48 12.87 0.39
N LEU A 381 31.28 12.31 0.44
CA LEU A 381 30.14 12.86 1.17
C LEU A 381 30.45 12.97 2.67
N TYR A 382 31.00 11.92 3.30
CA TYR A 382 31.44 11.95 4.69
C TYR A 382 32.39 13.13 4.97
N ASN A 383 33.42 13.28 4.13
CA ASN A 383 34.41 14.36 4.29
C ASN A 383 33.75 15.74 4.21
N GLN A 384 32.82 15.93 3.26
CA GLN A 384 32.07 17.18 3.10
C GLN A 384 31.18 17.47 4.31
N LEU A 385 30.45 16.48 4.81
CA LEU A 385 29.55 16.62 5.95
C LEU A 385 30.31 16.92 7.23
N ILE A 386 31.47 16.28 7.47
CA ILE A 386 32.35 16.60 8.60
C ILE A 386 32.91 18.02 8.49
N GLU A 387 33.33 18.46 7.29
CA GLU A 387 33.78 19.83 7.08
C GLU A 387 32.67 20.84 7.38
N GLN A 388 31.46 20.59 6.91
CA GLN A 388 30.30 21.46 7.13
C GLN A 388 29.88 21.48 8.61
N GLY A 389 29.65 20.31 9.21
CA GLY A 389 29.21 20.17 10.59
C GLY A 389 30.28 20.60 11.61
N SER A 390 31.54 20.71 11.20
CA SER A 390 32.62 21.23 12.03
C SER A 390 32.63 22.75 12.20
N LYS A 391 31.81 23.50 11.47
CA LYS A 391 31.81 24.97 11.48
C LYS A 391 31.16 25.55 12.73
N SER A 392 30.02 25.01 13.14
CA SER A 392 29.29 25.42 14.34
C SER A 392 28.33 24.32 14.80
N GLU A 393 27.83 24.41 16.03
CA GLU A 393 26.76 23.53 16.52
C GLU A 393 25.51 23.57 15.63
N ILE A 394 25.16 24.75 15.10
CA ILE A 394 24.03 24.90 14.18
C ILE A 394 24.30 24.22 12.84
N ASP A 395 25.51 24.37 12.29
CA ASP A 395 25.87 23.69 11.04
C ASP A 395 25.91 22.16 11.23
N ALA A 396 26.31 21.69 12.41
CA ALA A 396 26.27 20.26 12.75
C ALA A 396 24.83 19.72 12.78
N LEU A 397 23.90 20.44 13.41
CA LEU A 397 22.49 20.05 13.46
C LEU A 397 21.83 20.09 12.08
N LYS A 398 22.22 21.04 11.23
CA LYS A 398 21.78 21.09 9.82
C LYS A 398 22.35 19.94 8.99
N VAL A 399 23.58 19.53 9.25
CA VAL A 399 24.17 18.32 8.64
C VAL A 399 23.37 17.09 9.04
N GLY A 400 22.95 16.98 10.31
CA GLY A 400 22.04 15.93 10.74
C GLY A 400 20.75 15.89 9.93
N ALA A 401 20.01 17.00 9.88
CA ALA A 401 18.78 17.06 9.09
C ALA A 401 18.99 16.74 7.59
N LEU A 402 20.11 17.17 6.99
CA LEU A 402 20.44 16.89 5.59
C LEU A 402 20.70 15.39 5.33
N ILE A 403 21.35 14.69 6.26
CA ILE A 403 21.57 13.25 6.16
C ILE A 403 20.21 12.54 6.16
N GLU A 404 19.33 12.88 7.10
CA GLU A 404 18.01 12.23 7.16
C GLU A 404 17.14 12.48 5.92
N GLU A 405 17.23 13.66 5.30
CA GLU A 405 16.59 13.90 4.00
C GLU A 405 17.18 13.02 2.89
N THR A 406 18.49 12.79 2.91
CA THR A 406 19.18 11.93 1.93
C THR A 406 18.73 10.49 2.10
N ASP A 407 18.76 9.98 3.34
CA ASP A 407 18.38 8.60 3.67
C ASP A 407 16.92 8.33 3.28
N ILE A 408 15.99 9.27 3.55
CA ILE A 408 14.57 9.12 3.16
C ILE A 408 14.41 8.99 1.64
N ILE A 409 15.13 9.80 0.86
CA ILE A 409 15.04 9.78 -0.62
C ILE A 409 15.64 8.47 -1.17
N ASP A 410 16.81 8.09 -0.69
CA ASP A 410 17.51 6.88 -1.13
C ASP A 410 16.72 5.61 -0.74
N LEU A 411 16.12 5.57 0.45
CA LEU A 411 15.25 4.49 0.90
C LEU A 411 14.00 4.38 0.02
N GLN A 412 13.32 5.49 -0.26
CA GLN A 412 12.14 5.49 -1.13
C GLN A 412 12.49 4.98 -2.53
N GLU A 413 13.60 5.47 -3.12
CA GLU A 413 14.05 5.00 -4.43
C GLU A 413 14.31 3.48 -4.43
N ARG A 414 14.91 2.94 -3.37
CA ARG A 414 15.26 1.51 -3.29
C ARG A 414 14.07 0.62 -3.02
N ILE A 415 13.12 1.08 -2.21
CA ILE A 415 11.83 0.42 -2.01
C ILE A 415 11.14 0.22 -3.36
N ASP A 416 11.13 1.24 -4.22
CA ASP A 416 10.53 1.17 -5.57
C ASP A 416 11.27 0.20 -6.52
N GLN A 417 12.47 -0.26 -6.16
CA GLN A 417 13.32 -1.11 -7.00
C GLN A 417 13.24 -2.60 -6.66
N THR A 418 12.58 -2.99 -5.58
CA THR A 418 12.48 -4.39 -5.12
C THR A 418 11.03 -4.79 -4.87
N ASP A 419 10.75 -6.09 -4.97
CA ASP A 419 9.50 -6.71 -4.53
C ASP A 419 9.72 -7.67 -3.35
N LYS A 420 10.94 -7.72 -2.79
CA LYS A 420 11.29 -8.65 -1.72
C LYS A 420 10.86 -8.07 -0.38
N LEU A 421 9.87 -8.71 0.22
CA LEU A 421 9.26 -8.26 1.48
C LEU A 421 10.28 -8.10 2.61
N ASP A 422 11.33 -8.92 2.69
CA ASP A 422 12.37 -8.74 3.70
C ASP A 422 13.20 -7.47 3.48
N ILE A 423 13.55 -7.16 2.24
CA ILE A 423 14.24 -5.92 1.88
C ILE A 423 13.35 -4.71 2.16
N ILE A 424 12.11 -4.73 1.66
CA ILE A 424 11.14 -3.65 1.88
C ILE A 424 10.90 -3.48 3.39
N ALA A 425 10.78 -4.56 4.14
CA ALA A 425 10.56 -4.48 5.59
C ALA A 425 11.69 -3.79 6.34
N VAL A 426 12.94 -4.05 5.97
CA VAL A 426 14.08 -3.33 6.53
C VAL A 426 14.04 -1.87 6.13
N TYR A 427 13.86 -1.57 4.84
CA TYR A 427 13.89 -0.20 4.35
C TYR A 427 12.75 0.67 4.93
N GLU A 428 11.55 0.14 5.11
CA GLU A 428 10.45 0.89 5.75
C GLU A 428 10.71 1.17 7.23
N ASN A 429 11.36 0.24 7.95
CA ASN A 429 11.78 0.49 9.34
C ASN A 429 12.87 1.56 9.41
N LEU A 430 13.88 1.50 8.54
CA LEU A 430 14.91 2.53 8.40
C LEU A 430 14.27 3.88 8.06
N MET A 431 13.34 3.93 7.11
CA MET A 431 12.73 5.17 6.65
C MET A 431 11.89 5.83 7.74
N LYS A 432 11.20 5.03 8.56
CA LYS A 432 10.57 5.51 9.80
C LYS A 432 11.58 6.06 10.80
N GLY A 433 12.72 5.39 10.96
CA GLY A 433 13.86 5.86 11.74
C GLY A 433 14.32 7.26 11.29
N SER A 434 14.65 7.40 10.01
CA SER A 434 15.13 8.66 9.43
C SER A 434 14.10 9.79 9.54
N ARG A 435 12.79 9.51 9.35
CA ARG A 435 11.73 10.51 9.58
C ARG A 435 11.71 10.98 11.05
N ASN A 436 11.89 10.09 12.01
CA ASN A 436 11.98 10.44 13.43
C ASN A 436 13.24 11.25 13.74
N HIS A 437 14.38 10.90 13.16
CA HIS A 437 15.63 11.66 13.32
C HIS A 437 15.52 13.06 12.72
N LEU A 438 14.90 13.20 11.54
CA LEU A 438 14.62 14.50 10.93
C LEU A 438 13.79 15.39 11.86
N ARG A 439 12.70 14.86 12.42
CA ARG A 439 11.89 15.55 13.44
C ARG A 439 12.73 15.97 14.64
N ALA A 440 13.63 15.11 15.12
CA ALA A 440 14.49 15.40 16.26
C ALA A 440 15.50 16.52 15.96
N PHE A 441 16.14 16.52 14.80
CA PHE A 441 17.06 17.59 14.38
C PHE A 441 16.33 18.92 14.17
N VAL A 442 15.20 18.92 13.46
CA VAL A 442 14.39 20.12 13.20
C VAL A 442 13.88 20.72 14.50
N LYS A 443 13.36 19.90 15.42
CA LYS A 443 12.95 20.34 16.76
C LYS A 443 14.12 20.92 17.56
N THR A 444 15.30 20.32 17.45
CA THR A 444 16.49 20.82 18.14
C THR A 444 16.93 22.16 17.56
N LEU A 445 16.99 22.30 16.23
CA LEU A 445 17.26 23.58 15.56
C LEU A 445 16.28 24.67 15.99
N ALA A 446 14.98 24.35 16.07
CA ALA A 446 13.96 25.28 16.55
C ALA A 446 14.22 25.74 18.00
N ASN A 447 14.72 24.86 18.87
CA ASN A 447 15.12 25.22 20.24
C ASN A 447 16.32 26.19 20.28
N TYR A 448 17.16 26.18 19.24
CA TYR A 448 18.21 27.17 19.03
C TYR A 448 17.72 28.44 18.30
N GLY A 449 16.42 28.56 18.03
CA GLY A 449 15.83 29.68 17.30
C GLY A 449 16.14 29.66 15.80
N VAL A 450 16.46 28.49 15.24
CA VAL A 450 16.75 28.29 13.82
C VAL A 450 15.61 27.51 13.18
N THR A 451 14.99 28.11 12.17
CA THR A 451 14.09 27.37 11.26
C THR A 451 14.95 26.61 10.25
N TYR A 452 14.67 25.32 10.11
CA TYR A 452 15.27 24.49 9.06
C TYR A 452 14.40 24.56 7.80
N GLU A 453 15.06 24.66 6.65
CA GLU A 453 14.42 24.63 5.33
C GLU A 453 14.92 23.36 4.63
N PRO A 454 14.03 22.49 4.10
CA PRO A 454 14.46 21.27 3.43
C PRO A 454 15.39 21.59 2.27
N GLN A 455 16.42 20.78 2.09
CA GLN A 455 17.41 20.95 1.02
C GLN A 455 17.18 19.99 -0.14
N LEU A 456 16.60 18.82 0.14
CA LEU A 456 16.41 17.75 -0.83
C LEU A 456 14.93 17.34 -0.96
N LEU A 457 14.21 17.21 0.15
CA LEU A 457 12.78 16.94 0.14
C LEU A 457 12.01 18.14 -0.44
N SER A 458 10.86 17.88 -1.06
CA SER A 458 9.93 18.97 -1.37
C SER A 458 9.36 19.58 -0.08
N GLU A 459 8.90 20.82 -0.16
CA GLU A 459 8.28 21.51 0.99
C GLU A 459 7.08 20.71 1.53
N ASP A 460 6.26 20.14 0.63
CA ASP A 460 5.08 19.35 1.01
C ASP A 460 5.46 18.05 1.72
N GLU A 461 6.45 17.30 1.22
CA GLU A 461 6.94 16.05 1.84
C GLU A 461 7.59 16.34 3.20
N TYR A 462 8.41 17.38 3.28
CA TYR A 462 9.04 17.82 4.51
C TYR A 462 7.98 18.17 5.57
N GLU A 463 6.99 19.00 5.24
CA GLU A 463 5.93 19.39 6.17
C GLU A 463 5.05 18.21 6.61
N ALA A 464 4.78 17.25 5.72
CA ALA A 464 4.08 16.02 6.08
C ALA A 464 4.83 15.22 7.16
N ILE A 465 6.17 15.25 7.14
CA ILE A 465 7.01 14.59 8.14
C ILE A 465 7.09 15.42 9.42
N VAL A 466 7.56 16.67 9.34
CA VAL A 466 7.86 17.46 10.55
C VAL A 466 6.62 18.03 11.24
N GLY A 467 5.50 18.13 10.51
CA GLY A 467 4.21 18.55 11.04
C GLY A 467 3.46 17.48 11.83
N THR A 468 3.95 16.24 11.82
CA THR A 468 3.32 15.09 12.52
C THR A 468 4.10 14.68 13.78
N ALA A 469 3.48 13.86 14.63
CA ALA A 469 4.11 13.34 15.84
C ALA A 469 5.22 12.33 15.49
N MET A 470 6.12 12.07 16.47
CA MET A 470 7.10 10.98 16.35
C MET A 470 6.36 9.66 16.12
N GLU A 471 6.86 8.86 15.19
CA GLU A 471 6.29 7.57 14.85
C GLU A 471 6.77 6.52 15.85
N THR A 472 5.87 5.69 16.39
CA THR A 472 6.21 4.60 17.32
C THR A 472 5.89 3.24 16.71
N GLY A 473 6.77 2.27 16.81
CA GLY A 473 6.53 0.86 16.46
C GLY A 473 5.90 0.12 17.64
N GLY A 474 4.92 -0.74 17.39
CA GLY A 474 4.28 -1.55 18.45
C GLY A 474 3.39 -0.80 19.43
N GLY A 475 2.88 0.39 19.08
CA GLY A 475 1.95 1.17 19.89
C GLY A 475 0.51 0.66 19.75
N ASN A 476 0.17 -0.41 20.46
CA ASN A 476 -1.22 -0.76 20.77
C ASN A 476 -1.80 0.35 21.69
N GLY A 477 -2.13 1.50 21.08
CA GLY A 477 -2.51 2.75 21.72
C GLY A 477 -3.91 2.69 22.32
N HIS A 478 -4.09 1.91 23.38
CA HIS A 478 -5.20 2.06 24.31
C HIS A 478 -5.00 3.37 25.10
N GLY A 479 -5.48 4.48 24.55
CA GLY A 479 -5.49 5.79 25.20
C GLY A 479 -6.89 6.24 25.58
N GLY A 480 -7.32 5.90 26.81
CA GLY A 480 -8.20 6.73 27.66
C GLY A 480 -9.69 6.76 27.37
#